data_AF-A0A0P9SDT2-F1
#
_entry.id   AF-A0A0P9SDT2-F1
#
_cell.length_a   1.000
_cell.length_b   1.000
_cell.length_c   1.000
_cell.angle_alpha   90.00
_cell.angle_beta   90.00
_cell.angle_gamma   90.00
#
_symmetry.space_group_name_H-M   'P 1'
#
loop_
_entity.id
_entity.type
_entity.pdbx_description
1 polymer ?
#
loop_
_entity_poly.entity_id
_entity_poly.type
_entity_poly.pdbx_seq_one_letter_code
_entity_poly.pdbx_strand_id
1 'polypeptide(L)'
;MQSQSVNTVNTTRAFVPGPWQSQQANAATVAREAAQQYARQNLRLDFADTEYWRTLAAATGIRLPAWYVRCTAGGLRKYSARLGLDLTAIEDATGCSSCKQLAALNPTWPLFAVVGLLLELSAERTAATTH
;
A
#
# COMPACT_ATOMS: atom_id res chain seq x y z
N MET A 1 -26.00 45.78 42.02
CA MET A 1 -25.54 44.50 41.44
C MET A 1 -25.60 44.64 39.93
N GLN A 2 -24.48 44.88 39.25
CA GLN A 2 -24.42 44.93 37.79
C GLN A 2 -23.71 43.67 37.29
N SER A 3 -24.46 42.78 36.65
CA SER A 3 -23.96 41.54 36.05
C SER A 3 -23.44 41.85 34.65
N GLN A 4 -22.13 41.78 34.43
CA GLN A 4 -21.56 41.84 33.09
C GLN A 4 -21.66 40.46 32.42
N SER A 5 -22.37 40.41 31.29
CA SER A 5 -22.42 39.23 30.43
C SER A 5 -21.16 39.19 29.57
N VAL A 6 -20.29 38.21 29.81
CA VAL A 6 -19.09 37.95 29.01
C VAL A 6 -19.52 37.19 27.75
N ASN A 7 -19.56 37.89 26.61
CA ASN A 7 -19.79 37.26 25.30
C ASN A 7 -18.47 36.66 24.80
N THR A 8 -18.28 35.36 25.00
CA THR A 8 -17.16 34.60 24.47
C THR A 8 -17.40 34.30 22.99
N VAL A 9 -16.88 35.14 22.09
CA VAL A 9 -16.92 34.89 20.65
C VAL A 9 -15.83 33.87 20.31
N ASN A 10 -16.21 32.61 20.18
CA ASN A 10 -15.30 31.53 19.81
C ASN A 10 -15.09 31.55 18.28
N THR A 11 -14.17 32.40 17.82
CA THR A 11 -13.81 32.50 16.40
C THR A 11 -12.96 31.30 15.99
N THR A 12 -13.60 30.27 15.44
CA THR A 12 -12.93 29.17 14.73
C THR A 12 -12.19 29.74 13.51
N ARG A 13 -10.90 30.05 13.64
CA ARG A 13 -10.05 30.42 12.50
C ARG A 13 -9.92 29.22 11.57
N ALA A 14 -10.58 29.26 10.43
CA ALA A 14 -10.38 28.28 9.36
C ALA A 14 -8.92 28.38 8.86
N PHE A 15 -8.21 27.26 8.86
CA PHE A 15 -6.88 27.17 8.25
C PHE A 15 -7.02 27.27 6.73
N VAL A 16 -6.46 28.32 6.13
CA VAL A 16 -6.34 28.47 4.67
C VAL A 16 -4.92 28.05 4.28
N PRO A 17 -4.74 26.93 3.55
CA PRO A 17 -3.42 26.50 3.09
C PRO A 17 -2.75 27.57 2.23
N GLY A 18 -1.42 27.72 2.35
CA GLY A 18 -0.65 28.63 1.51
C GLY A 18 -0.55 28.15 0.05
N PRO A 19 -0.23 29.04 -0.91
CA PRO A 19 -0.23 28.73 -2.35
C PRO A 19 0.62 27.50 -2.74
N TRP A 20 1.76 27.30 -2.09
CA TRP A 20 2.65 26.17 -2.35
C TRP A 20 2.10 24.82 -1.84
N GLN A 21 1.28 24.83 -0.78
CA GLN A 21 0.61 23.63 -0.26
C GLN A 21 -0.51 23.20 -1.21
N SER A 22 -1.28 24.15 -1.73
CA SER A 22 -2.30 23.90 -2.76
C SER A 22 -1.66 23.36 -4.05
N GLN A 23 -0.49 23.87 -4.45
CA GLN A 23 0.22 23.38 -5.63
C GLN A 23 0.69 21.92 -5.46
N GLN A 24 1.23 21.56 -4.30
CA GLN A 24 1.63 20.17 -4.02
C GLN A 24 0.43 19.22 -3.96
N ALA A 25 -0.68 19.63 -3.35
CA ALA A 25 -1.90 18.83 -3.31
C ALA A 25 -2.47 18.57 -4.71
N ASN A 26 -2.44 19.58 -5.58
CA ASN A 26 -2.86 19.44 -6.98
C ASN A 26 -1.90 18.51 -7.74
N ALA A 27 -0.59 18.67 -7.59
CA ALA A 27 0.41 17.80 -8.22
C ALA A 27 0.25 16.33 -7.79
N ALA A 28 -0.01 16.08 -6.50
CA ALA A 28 -0.25 14.73 -5.98
C ALA A 28 -1.53 14.09 -6.55
N THR A 29 -2.59 14.88 -6.70
CA THR A 29 -3.86 14.44 -7.30
C THR A 29 -3.66 14.05 -8.76
N VAL A 30 -3.02 14.92 -9.55
CA VAL A 30 -2.71 14.66 -10.97
C VAL A 30 -1.82 13.42 -11.12
N ALA A 31 -0.78 13.28 -10.30
CA ALA A 31 0.10 12.12 -10.34
C ALA A 31 -0.65 10.81 -10.02
N ARG A 32 -1.57 10.85 -9.04
CA ARG A 32 -2.42 9.71 -8.69
C ARG A 32 -3.38 9.35 -9.83
N GLU A 33 -3.99 10.33 -10.48
CA GLU A 33 -4.87 10.10 -11.63
C GLU A 33 -4.12 9.49 -12.81
N ALA A 34 -2.94 10.04 -13.14
CA ALA A 34 -2.07 9.49 -14.18
C ALA A 34 -1.66 8.04 -13.87
N ALA A 35 -1.32 7.73 -12.61
CA ALA A 35 -1.01 6.37 -12.19
C ALA A 35 -2.22 5.41 -12.34
N GLN A 36 -3.43 5.87 -12.00
CA GLN A 36 -4.65 5.09 -12.20
C GLN A 36 -4.97 4.85 -13.67
N GLN A 37 -4.79 5.86 -14.52
CA GLN A 37 -4.98 5.73 -15.97
C GLN A 37 -3.98 4.73 -16.56
N TYR A 38 -2.71 4.85 -16.20
CA TYR A 38 -1.68 3.88 -16.59
C TYR A 38 -2.08 2.46 -16.15
N ALA A 39 -2.52 2.31 -14.89
CA ALA A 39 -2.90 1.01 -14.35
C ALA A 39 -4.06 0.36 -15.11
N ARG A 40 -5.10 1.11 -15.46
CA ARG A 40 -6.22 0.60 -16.26
C ARG A 40 -5.81 0.10 -17.64
N GLN A 41 -4.74 0.67 -18.21
CA GLN A 41 -4.27 0.34 -19.55
C GLN A 41 -3.20 -0.76 -19.56
N ASN A 42 -2.41 -0.89 -18.48
CA ASN A 42 -1.17 -1.67 -18.49
C ASN A 42 -1.10 -2.75 -17.39
N LEU A 43 -1.93 -2.66 -16.36
CA LEU A 43 -1.89 -3.59 -15.24
C LEU A 43 -3.09 -4.54 -15.29
N ARG A 44 -2.86 -5.79 -14.90
CA ARG A 44 -3.92 -6.73 -14.59
C ARG A 44 -4.58 -6.27 -13.30
N LEU A 45 -5.89 -6.07 -13.33
CA LEU A 45 -6.65 -5.59 -12.16
C LEU A 45 -7.58 -6.65 -11.56
N ASP A 46 -7.87 -7.70 -12.31
CA ASP A 46 -8.76 -8.78 -11.90
C ASP A 46 -7.98 -9.99 -11.37
N PHE A 47 -8.22 -10.29 -10.10
CA PHE A 47 -7.61 -11.40 -9.35
C PHE A 47 -8.66 -12.05 -8.45
N ALA A 48 -8.82 -13.36 -8.57
CA ALA A 48 -9.79 -14.14 -7.83
C ALA A 48 -9.53 -14.11 -6.31
N ASP A 49 -8.26 -14.08 -5.91
CA ASP A 49 -7.84 -14.20 -4.51
C ASP A 49 -7.87 -12.87 -3.74
N THR A 50 -8.41 -11.81 -4.35
CA THR A 50 -8.40 -10.46 -3.77
C THR A 50 -9.02 -10.41 -2.36
N GLU A 51 -10.15 -11.10 -2.13
CA GLU A 51 -10.77 -11.13 -0.80
C GLU A 51 -9.92 -11.90 0.21
N TYR A 52 -9.30 -13.00 -0.21
CA TYR A 52 -8.39 -13.77 0.64
C TYR A 52 -7.16 -12.96 1.04
N TRP A 53 -6.56 -12.20 0.12
CA TRP A 53 -5.44 -11.33 0.46
C TRP A 53 -5.83 -10.23 1.46
N ARG A 54 -7.08 -9.72 1.40
CA ARG A 54 -7.57 -8.75 2.39
C ARG A 54 -7.69 -9.35 3.77
N THR A 55 -8.15 -10.61 3.90
CA THR A 55 -8.25 -11.27 5.21
C THR A 55 -6.86 -11.51 5.80
N LEU A 56 -5.89 -11.97 5.00
CA LEU A 56 -4.50 -12.14 5.44
C LEU A 56 -3.85 -10.80 5.83
N ALA A 57 -4.07 -9.75 5.05
CA ALA A 57 -3.56 -8.42 5.35
C ALA A 57 -4.13 -7.87 6.68
N ALA A 58 -5.42 -8.09 6.93
CA ALA A 58 -6.06 -7.72 8.19
C ALA A 58 -5.47 -8.52 9.37
N ALA A 59 -5.30 -9.83 9.23
CA ALA A 59 -4.72 -10.69 10.26
C ALA A 59 -3.27 -10.30 10.63
N THR A 60 -2.49 -9.82 9.65
CA THR A 60 -1.11 -9.36 9.83
C THR A 60 -0.99 -7.88 10.20
N GLY A 61 -2.09 -7.13 10.26
CA GLY A 61 -2.08 -5.68 10.53
C GLY A 61 -1.44 -4.84 9.41
N ILE A 62 -1.32 -5.38 8.20
CA ILE A 62 -0.75 -4.69 7.04
C ILE A 62 -1.85 -4.08 6.19
N ARG A 63 -1.65 -2.83 5.76
CA ARG A 63 -2.48 -2.21 4.71
C ARG A 63 -1.98 -2.65 3.35
N LEU A 64 -2.85 -3.21 2.52
CA LEU A 64 -2.52 -3.56 1.14
C LEU A 64 -2.19 -2.32 0.31
N PRO A 65 -1.26 -2.43 -0.66
CA PRO A 65 -1.03 -1.40 -1.66
C PRO A 65 -2.31 -1.07 -2.44
N ALA A 66 -2.42 0.17 -2.90
CA ALA A 66 -3.52 0.54 -3.80
C ALA A 66 -3.40 -0.19 -5.14
N TRP A 67 -4.54 -0.51 -5.75
CA TRP A 67 -4.65 -1.32 -6.97
C TRP A 67 -3.84 -0.80 -8.16
N TYR A 68 -3.64 0.52 -8.22
CA TYR A 68 -2.95 1.20 -9.32
C TYR A 68 -1.43 1.32 -9.13
N VAL A 69 -0.90 0.89 -7.99
CA VAL A 69 0.53 0.99 -7.71
C VAL A 69 1.27 -0.10 -8.45
N ARG A 70 2.23 0.28 -9.31
CA ARG A 70 3.08 -0.66 -10.02
C ARG A 70 3.96 -1.46 -9.06
N CYS A 71 4.16 -2.75 -9.34
CA CYS A 71 5.14 -3.55 -8.63
C CYS A 71 6.56 -3.03 -8.88
N THR A 72 7.32 -2.77 -7.81
CA THR A 72 8.72 -2.34 -7.88
C THR A 72 9.54 -3.08 -6.84
N ALA A 73 10.85 -3.23 -7.08
CA ALA A 73 11.75 -3.88 -6.14
C ALA A 73 11.73 -3.23 -4.74
N GLY A 74 11.66 -1.89 -4.68
CA GLY A 74 11.58 -1.15 -3.42
C GLY A 74 10.27 -1.37 -2.68
N GLY A 75 9.15 -1.43 -3.42
CA GLY A 75 7.84 -1.79 -2.87
C GLY A 75 7.87 -3.18 -2.25
N LEU A 76 8.33 -4.18 -3.00
CA LEU A 76 8.42 -5.56 -2.53
C LEU A 76 9.31 -5.68 -1.29
N ARG A 77 10.52 -5.14 -1.32
CA ARG A 77 11.45 -5.17 -0.18
C ARG A 77 10.80 -4.61 1.09
N LYS A 78 10.05 -3.51 0.98
CA LYS A 78 9.33 -2.91 2.11
C LYS A 78 8.29 -3.87 2.71
N TYR A 79 7.50 -4.55 1.88
CA TYR A 79 6.47 -5.46 2.38
C TYR A 79 7.04 -6.77 2.88
N SER A 80 8.03 -7.34 2.19
CA SER A 80 8.76 -8.53 2.65
C SER A 80 9.34 -8.32 4.06
N ALA A 81 10.00 -7.18 4.29
CA ALA A 81 10.55 -6.85 5.60
C ALA A 81 9.47 -6.72 6.69
N ARG A 82 8.30 -6.15 6.36
CA ARG A 82 7.16 -6.04 7.30
C ARG A 82 6.54 -7.39 7.63
N LEU A 83 6.61 -8.35 6.72
CA LEU A 83 6.11 -9.71 6.89
C LEU A 83 7.13 -10.66 7.52
N GLY A 84 8.34 -10.17 7.86
CA GLY A 84 9.41 -11.02 8.37
C GLY A 84 9.94 -12.03 7.34
N LEU A 85 9.74 -11.76 6.05
CA LEU A 85 10.25 -12.60 4.96
C LEU A 85 11.64 -12.12 4.56
N ASP A 86 12.64 -12.98 4.73
CA ASP A 86 13.97 -12.77 4.21
C ASP A 86 14.04 -13.13 2.71
N LEU A 87 15.19 -12.83 2.09
CA LEU A 87 15.38 -13.09 0.67
C LEU A 87 15.37 -14.60 0.38
N THR A 88 15.89 -15.42 1.29
CA THR A 88 15.92 -16.88 1.17
C THR A 88 14.51 -17.46 1.09
N ALA A 89 13.60 -17.06 1.99
CA ALA A 89 12.21 -17.51 1.94
C ALA A 89 11.51 -17.13 0.62
N ILE A 90 11.84 -15.96 0.06
CA ILE A 90 11.29 -15.52 -1.23
C ILE A 90 11.90 -16.33 -2.38
N GLU A 91 13.20 -16.57 -2.35
CA GLU A 91 13.91 -17.36 -3.36
C GLU A 91 13.43 -18.81 -3.37
N ASP A 92 13.25 -19.43 -2.20
CA ASP A 92 12.72 -20.79 -2.06
C ASP A 92 11.30 -20.92 -2.66
N ALA A 93 10.45 -19.90 -2.45
CA ALA A 93 9.07 -19.92 -2.92
C ALA A 93 8.90 -19.53 -4.40
N THR A 94 9.76 -18.65 -4.92
CA THR A 94 9.56 -18.02 -6.24
C THR A 94 10.67 -18.30 -7.24
N GLY A 95 11.80 -18.86 -6.82
CA GLY A 95 13.02 -19.01 -7.60
C GLY A 95 13.71 -17.68 -7.94
N CYS A 96 13.26 -16.55 -7.37
CA CYS A 96 13.83 -15.23 -7.65
C CYS A 96 14.86 -14.85 -6.58
N SER A 97 16.11 -14.64 -6.99
CA SER A 97 17.21 -14.24 -6.10
C SER A 97 17.20 -12.74 -5.75
N SER A 98 16.20 -11.98 -6.21
CA SER A 98 16.02 -10.58 -5.82
C SER A 98 14.59 -10.08 -6.01
N CYS A 99 14.20 -9.07 -5.22
CA CYS A 99 12.93 -8.37 -5.43
C CYS A 99 12.83 -7.68 -6.81
N LYS A 100 13.97 -7.35 -7.43
CA LYS A 100 14.00 -6.79 -8.79
C LYS A 100 13.58 -7.84 -9.82
N GLN A 101 14.10 -9.06 -9.69
CA GLN A 101 13.74 -10.17 -10.54
C GLN A 101 12.26 -10.56 -10.36
N LEU A 102 11.79 -10.62 -9.12
CA LEU A 102 10.38 -10.91 -8.83
C LEU A 102 9.42 -9.88 -9.45
N ALA A 103 9.76 -8.59 -9.38
CA ALA A 103 8.99 -7.53 -10.04
C ALA A 103 9.07 -7.64 -11.58
N ALA A 104 10.21 -8.05 -12.12
CA ALA A 104 10.41 -8.19 -13.57
C ALA A 104 9.68 -9.41 -14.16
N LEU A 105 9.48 -10.48 -13.37
CA LEU A 105 8.75 -11.67 -13.79
C LEU A 105 7.26 -11.39 -14.05
N ASN A 106 6.69 -10.42 -13.32
CA ASN A 106 5.28 -10.07 -13.37
C ASN A 106 5.09 -8.57 -13.71
N PRO A 107 5.51 -8.12 -14.91
CA PRO A 107 5.58 -6.69 -15.23
C PRO A 107 4.22 -5.99 -15.28
N THR A 108 3.15 -6.74 -15.54
CA THR A 108 1.77 -6.25 -15.58
C THR A 108 1.06 -6.41 -14.24
N TRP A 109 1.70 -6.98 -13.23
CA TRP A 109 1.07 -7.16 -11.94
C TRP A 109 1.24 -5.89 -11.10
N PRO A 110 0.16 -5.37 -10.52
CA PRO A 110 0.25 -4.31 -9.53
C PRO A 110 0.90 -4.84 -8.25
N LEU A 111 1.47 -3.93 -7.46
CA LEU A 111 2.13 -4.26 -6.20
C LEU A 111 1.19 -4.98 -5.24
N PHE A 112 -0.11 -4.68 -5.28
CA PHE A 112 -1.09 -5.32 -4.38
C PHE A 112 -1.14 -6.84 -4.57
N ALA A 113 -1.08 -7.32 -5.81
CA ALA A 113 -1.20 -8.74 -6.12
C ALA A 113 0.05 -9.49 -5.68
N VAL A 114 1.23 -8.94 -5.95
CA VAL A 114 2.49 -9.57 -5.52
C VAL A 114 2.62 -9.54 -3.99
N VAL A 115 2.12 -8.49 -3.32
CA VAL A 115 2.03 -8.47 -1.85
C VAL A 115 1.02 -9.50 -1.33
N GLY A 116 -0.06 -9.78 -2.08
CA GLY A 116 -0.97 -10.89 -1.80
C GLY A 116 -0.25 -12.22 -1.72
N LEU A 117 0.59 -12.54 -2.71
CA LEU A 117 1.41 -13.76 -2.69
C LEU A 117 2.39 -13.80 -1.50
N LEU A 118 2.99 -12.66 -1.14
CA LEU A 118 3.85 -12.59 0.04
C LEU A 118 3.08 -12.85 1.34
N LEU A 119 1.82 -12.43 1.43
CA LEU A 119 0.96 -12.71 2.57
C LEU A 119 0.65 -14.20 2.68
N GLU A 120 0.36 -14.87 1.56
CA GLU A 120 0.15 -16.31 1.50
C GLU A 120 1.38 -17.07 2.00
N LEU A 121 2.56 -16.74 1.46
CA LEU A 121 3.83 -17.32 1.89
C LEU A 121 4.08 -17.12 3.40
N SER A 122 3.80 -15.92 3.92
CA SER A 122 3.95 -15.62 5.35
C SER A 122 2.99 -16.45 6.21
N ALA A 123 1.74 -16.63 5.76
CA ALA A 123 0.75 -17.45 6.45
C ALA A 123 1.14 -18.93 6.47
N GLU A 124 1.59 -19.49 5.34
CA GLU A 124 2.05 -20.87 5.24
C GLU A 124 3.22 -21.16 6.19
N ARG A 125 4.19 -20.25 6.26
CA ARG A 125 5.34 -20.39 7.18
C ARG A 125 4.94 -20.34 8.65
N THR A 126 3.97 -19.49 8.98
CA THR A 126 3.44 -19.40 10.35
C THR A 126 2.70 -20.68 10.73
N ALA A 127 1.91 -21.23 9.81
CA ALA A 127 1.24 -22.51 10.00
C ALA A 127 2.25 -23.66 10.18
N ALA A 128 3.30 -23.72 9.36
CA ALA A 128 4.35 -24.74 9.44
C ALA A 128 5.16 -24.71 10.75
N THR A 129 5.28 -23.53 11.39
CA THR A 129 6.02 -23.37 12.66
C THR A 129 5.17 -23.72 13.89
N THR A 130 3.85 -23.81 13.74
CA THR A 130 2.89 -24.02 14.85
C THR A 130 2.62 -25.51 15.13
N HIS A 131 3.18 -26.42 14.33
CA HIS A 131 3.10 -27.88 14.49
C HIS A 131 4.39 -28.45 15.09
#